data_AF-A0A804MX70-F1
#
_entry.id   AF-A0A804MX70-F1
#
_cell.length_a   1.000
_cell.length_b   1.000
_cell.length_c   1.000
_cell.angle_alpha   90.00
_cell.angle_beta   90.00
_cell.angle_gamma   90.00
#
_symmetry.space_group_name_H-M   'P 1'
#
loop_
_entity.id
_entity.type
_entity.pdbx_description
1 polymer ?
#
loop_
_entity_poly.entity_id
_entity_poly.type
_entity_poly.pdbx_seq_one_letter_code
_entity_poly.pdbx_strand_id
1 'polypeptide(L)'
;MRRLPPLPRPAAAVASTSTPDIVAELGRVLSTRRWNKGSAYKRLSPSVTAAHVADLFRAPVSPLDPATALAFFEWVARRPGFRHTAASHAALLQLLARRRAPANYDKLVLSMISCSGTAEDVREAVDAIQAIRRVGGKRLVLSPKCYNLALRSLLRFDMT
;
A
#
# COMPACT_ATOMS: atom_id res chain seq x y z
N MET A 1 46.93 -33.16 -26.17
CA MET A 1 46.25 -32.24 -27.12
C MET A 1 45.50 -31.17 -26.33
N ARG A 2 45.88 -29.90 -26.47
CA ARG A 2 45.25 -28.75 -25.77
C ARG A 2 43.85 -28.49 -26.36
N ARG A 3 42.78 -28.67 -25.57
CA ARG A 3 41.44 -28.13 -25.85
C ARG A 3 41.26 -26.83 -25.07
N LEU A 4 40.98 -25.75 -25.77
CA LEU A 4 40.63 -24.44 -25.19
C LEU A 4 39.32 -24.54 -24.39
N PRO A 5 39.21 -23.88 -23.22
CA PRO A 5 37.94 -23.77 -22.50
C PRO A 5 36.99 -22.81 -23.22
N PRO A 6 35.67 -23.04 -23.15
CA PRO A 6 34.67 -22.21 -23.79
C PRO A 6 34.51 -20.86 -23.08
N LEU A 7 34.33 -19.79 -23.85
CA LEU A 7 34.08 -18.43 -23.35
C LEU A 7 32.77 -18.37 -22.53
N PRO A 8 32.72 -17.63 -21.42
CA PRO A 8 31.50 -17.48 -20.63
C PRO A 8 30.46 -16.62 -21.37
N ARG A 9 29.23 -17.15 -21.46
CA ARG A 9 28.03 -16.46 -21.98
C ARG A 9 27.77 -15.16 -21.17
N PRO A 10 27.32 -14.08 -21.83
CA PRO A 10 26.88 -12.89 -21.11
C PRO A 10 25.65 -13.22 -20.25
N ALA A 11 25.76 -12.97 -18.95
CA ALA A 11 24.66 -13.09 -18.01
C ALA A 11 23.55 -12.09 -18.40
N ALA A 12 22.32 -12.61 -18.40
CA ALA A 12 21.10 -11.95 -18.86
C ALA A 12 20.95 -10.53 -18.29
N ALA A 13 20.51 -9.63 -19.17
CA ALA A 13 20.03 -8.29 -18.84
C ALA A 13 19.05 -8.36 -17.65
N VAL A 14 19.44 -7.73 -16.55
CA VAL A 14 18.55 -7.48 -15.41
C VAL A 14 17.52 -6.47 -15.90
N ALA A 15 16.37 -6.98 -16.34
CA ALA A 15 15.25 -6.16 -16.79
C ALA A 15 14.89 -5.15 -15.69
N SER A 16 15.00 -3.86 -16.00
CA SER A 16 14.46 -2.78 -15.18
C SER A 16 12.93 -2.91 -15.20
N THR A 17 12.38 -3.66 -14.24
CA THR A 17 10.92 -3.84 -14.12
C THR A 17 10.30 -2.50 -13.78
N SER A 18 9.39 -2.03 -14.64
CA SER A 18 8.70 -0.77 -14.44
C SER A 18 7.71 -0.88 -13.26
N THR A 19 7.36 0.26 -12.65
CA THR A 19 6.32 0.37 -11.61
C THR A 19 5.04 -0.44 -11.93
N PRO A 20 4.43 -0.33 -13.14
CA PRO A 20 3.23 -1.11 -13.46
C PRO A 20 3.49 -2.62 -13.52
N ASP A 21 4.67 -3.08 -13.94
CA ASP A 21 5.00 -4.53 -13.97
C ASP A 21 5.04 -5.09 -12.54
N ILE A 22 5.61 -4.35 -11.61
CA ILE A 22 5.68 -4.74 -10.19
C ILE A 22 4.27 -4.81 -9.60
N VAL A 23 3.41 -3.84 -9.89
CA VAL A 23 2.01 -3.82 -9.42
C VAL A 23 1.21 -4.98 -10.00
N ALA A 24 1.36 -5.27 -11.30
CA ALA A 24 0.72 -6.41 -11.93
C ALA A 24 1.18 -7.74 -11.30
N GLU A 25 2.49 -7.92 -11.10
CA GLU A 25 3.04 -9.12 -10.48
C GLU A 25 2.59 -9.26 -9.02
N LEU A 26 2.52 -8.16 -8.26
CA LEU A 26 1.93 -8.14 -6.92
C LEU A 26 0.48 -8.64 -6.95
N GLY A 27 -0.33 -8.13 -7.87
CA GLY A 27 -1.72 -8.55 -8.05
C GLY A 27 -1.84 -10.05 -8.33
N ARG A 28 -0.98 -10.60 -9.20
CA ARG A 28 -0.95 -12.05 -9.48
C ARG A 28 -0.54 -12.85 -8.24
N VAL A 29 0.53 -12.43 -7.55
CA VAL A 29 1.03 -13.11 -6.36
C VAL A 29 -0.02 -13.15 -5.26
N LEU A 30 -0.67 -12.02 -4.97
CA LEU A 30 -1.70 -11.95 -3.92
C LEU A 30 -2.98 -12.71 -4.27
N SER A 31 -3.23 -12.98 -5.55
CA SER A 31 -4.35 -13.84 -5.98
C SER A 31 -4.10 -15.33 -5.70
N THR A 32 -2.86 -15.72 -5.37
CA THR A 32 -2.54 -17.11 -5.01
C THR A 32 -2.85 -17.42 -3.55
N ARG A 33 -3.25 -18.67 -3.26
CA ARG A 33 -3.33 -19.14 -1.87
C ARG A 33 -1.94 -19.11 -1.24
N ARG A 34 -1.87 -18.69 0.04
CA ARG A 34 -0.61 -18.63 0.80
C ARG A 34 0.47 -17.78 0.12
N TRP A 35 0.08 -16.68 -0.53
CA TRP A 35 0.97 -15.70 -1.15
C TRP A 35 2.14 -15.27 -0.23
N ASN A 36 1.92 -15.23 1.08
CA ASN A 36 2.90 -14.87 2.10
C ASN A 36 3.97 -15.94 2.40
N LYS A 37 3.77 -17.18 1.96
CA LYS A 37 4.72 -18.31 2.13
C LYS A 37 5.51 -18.61 0.85
N GLY A 38 5.00 -18.19 -0.31
CA GLY A 38 5.60 -18.49 -1.61
C GLY A 38 6.95 -17.80 -1.83
N SER A 39 7.80 -18.42 -2.64
CA SER A 39 9.05 -17.80 -3.11
C SER A 39 8.80 -16.62 -4.06
N ALA A 40 7.63 -16.58 -4.72
CA ALA A 40 7.26 -15.53 -5.66
C ALA A 40 7.30 -14.14 -5.03
N TYR A 41 6.64 -13.95 -3.88
CA TYR A 41 6.74 -12.68 -3.16
C TYR A 41 8.15 -12.42 -2.67
N LYS A 42 8.86 -13.42 -2.13
CA LYS A 42 10.24 -13.22 -1.62
C LYS A 42 11.16 -12.63 -2.69
N ARG A 43 11.05 -13.10 -3.94
CA ARG A 43 11.78 -12.56 -5.10
C ARG A 43 11.38 -11.13 -5.44
N LEU A 44 10.08 -10.83 -5.40
CA LEU A 44 9.57 -9.49 -5.72
C LEU A 44 9.84 -8.47 -4.61
N SER A 45 9.93 -8.96 -3.36
CA SER A 45 9.93 -8.14 -2.16
C SER A 45 10.94 -6.99 -2.17
N PRO A 46 12.22 -7.16 -2.60
CA PRO A 46 13.19 -6.07 -2.56
C PRO A 46 12.77 -4.85 -3.40
N SER A 47 11.99 -5.07 -4.47
CA SER A 47 11.52 -4.01 -5.37
C SER A 47 10.19 -3.36 -4.95
N VAL A 48 9.50 -3.90 -3.94
CA VAL A 48 8.19 -3.40 -3.50
C VAL A 48 8.37 -2.15 -2.64
N THR A 49 7.80 -1.03 -3.09
CA THR A 49 7.76 0.27 -2.38
C THR A 49 6.34 0.56 -1.89
N ALA A 50 6.18 1.56 -1.02
CA ALA A 50 4.85 2.01 -0.60
C ALA A 50 4.00 2.56 -1.76
N ALA A 51 4.64 3.13 -2.80
CA ALA A 51 3.97 3.55 -4.02
C ALA A 51 3.34 2.37 -4.77
N HIS A 52 4.09 1.27 -4.93
CA HIS A 52 3.54 0.03 -5.52
C HIS A 52 2.33 -0.51 -4.73
N VAL A 53 2.36 -0.41 -3.40
CA VAL A 53 1.21 -0.80 -2.56
C VAL A 53 0.02 0.13 -2.78
N ALA A 54 0.25 1.44 -2.87
CA ALA A 54 -0.81 2.41 -3.12
C ALA A 54 -1.48 2.18 -4.49
N ASP A 55 -0.68 2.00 -5.54
CA ASP A 55 -1.17 1.78 -6.91
C ASP A 55 -1.97 0.47 -7.03
N LEU A 56 -1.50 -0.60 -6.37
CA LEU A 56 -2.21 -1.88 -6.29
C LEU A 56 -3.62 -1.74 -5.70
N PHE A 57 -3.78 -0.90 -4.67
CA PHE A 57 -5.06 -0.69 -4.00
C PHE A 57 -5.95 0.34 -4.71
N ARG A 58 -5.37 1.31 -5.41
CA ARG A 58 -6.11 2.29 -6.22
C ARG A 58 -6.63 1.70 -7.54
N ALA A 59 -6.06 0.59 -8.01
CA ALA A 59 -6.49 -0.05 -9.25
C ALA A 59 -8.03 -0.22 -9.31
N PRO A 60 -8.70 0.33 -10.34
CA PRO A 60 -10.17 0.42 -10.39
C PRO A 60 -10.84 -0.96 -10.35
N VAL A 61 -10.20 -1.94 -11.01
CA VAL A 61 -10.57 -3.35 -11.01
C VAL A 61 -9.53 -4.15 -10.22
N SER A 62 -9.34 -3.81 -8.95
CA SER A 62 -8.54 -4.67 -8.08
C SER A 62 -9.36 -5.94 -7.76
N PRO A 63 -8.93 -7.14 -8.21
CA PRO A 63 -9.56 -8.40 -7.81
C PRO A 63 -9.24 -8.75 -6.35
N LEU A 64 -8.44 -7.92 -5.68
CA LEU A 64 -7.95 -8.17 -4.35
C LEU A 64 -9.09 -8.06 -3.33
N ASP A 65 -9.34 -9.18 -2.67
CA ASP A 65 -10.25 -9.25 -1.54
C ASP A 65 -9.80 -8.30 -0.41
N PRO A 66 -10.71 -7.55 0.24
CA PRO A 66 -10.36 -6.60 1.30
C PRO A 66 -9.56 -7.19 2.46
N ALA A 67 -9.85 -8.43 2.86
CA ALA A 67 -9.10 -9.09 3.94
C ALA A 67 -7.68 -9.44 3.49
N THR A 68 -7.53 -9.84 2.22
CA THR A 68 -6.20 -10.08 1.62
C THR A 68 -5.41 -8.78 1.48
N ALA A 69 -6.04 -7.67 1.08
CA ALA A 69 -5.41 -6.35 1.01
C ALA A 69 -4.91 -5.87 2.37
N LEU A 70 -5.76 -5.97 3.41
CA LEU A 70 -5.37 -5.63 4.77
C LEU A 70 -4.25 -6.53 5.31
N ALA A 71 -4.36 -7.85 5.10
CA ALA A 71 -3.34 -8.80 5.52
C ALA A 71 -2.00 -8.54 4.80
N PHE A 72 -2.02 -8.19 3.51
CA PHE A 72 -0.83 -7.79 2.76
C PHE A 72 -0.22 -6.50 3.31
N PHE A 73 -1.03 -5.48 3.56
CA PHE A 73 -0.60 -4.20 4.10
C PHE A 73 0.10 -4.36 5.46
N GLU A 74 -0.48 -5.15 6.38
CA GLU A 74 0.15 -5.43 7.67
C GLU A 74 1.38 -6.31 7.53
N TRP A 75 1.35 -7.27 6.61
CA TRP A 75 2.47 -8.20 6.41
C TRP A 75 3.70 -7.51 5.83
N VAL A 76 3.54 -6.60 4.86
CA VAL A 76 4.67 -5.87 4.26
C VAL A 76 5.29 -4.88 5.25
N ALA A 77 4.48 -4.31 6.16
CA ALA A 77 4.95 -3.45 7.24
C ALA A 77 5.89 -4.14 8.24
N ARG A 78 5.87 -5.48 8.33
CA ARG A 78 6.81 -6.25 9.17
C ARG A 78 8.20 -6.39 8.56
N ARG A 79 8.39 -6.01 7.29
CA ARG A 79 9.69 -6.12 6.62
C ARG A 79 10.64 -5.03 7.15
N PRO A 80 11.87 -5.37 7.56
CA PRO A 80 12.86 -4.37 7.96
C PRO A 80 13.05 -3.29 6.88
N GLY A 81 13.02 -2.03 7.30
CA GLY A 81 13.18 -0.87 6.42
C GLY A 81 11.96 -0.49 5.57
N PHE A 82 10.91 -1.32 5.51
CA PHE A 82 9.69 -0.92 4.81
C PHE A 82 8.83 -0.02 5.70
N ARG A 83 8.38 1.11 5.15
CA ARG A 83 7.43 2.01 5.79
C ARG A 83 6.34 2.39 4.81
N HIS A 84 5.10 2.35 5.28
CA HIS A 84 3.96 2.88 4.55
C HIS A 84 3.99 4.41 4.51
N THR A 85 3.34 4.98 3.51
CA THR A 85 3.15 6.42 3.35
C THR A 85 1.69 6.79 3.61
N ALA A 86 1.37 8.08 3.67
CA ALA A 86 -0.02 8.52 3.72
C ALA A 86 -0.82 7.98 2.52
N ALA A 87 -0.22 8.00 1.32
CA ALA A 87 -0.80 7.46 0.10
C ALA A 87 -1.16 5.96 0.17
N SER A 88 -0.27 5.10 0.71
CA SER A 88 -0.56 3.67 0.81
C SER A 88 -1.66 3.36 1.84
N HIS A 89 -1.74 4.12 2.94
CA HIS A 89 -2.84 4.04 3.88
C HIS A 89 -4.16 4.54 3.27
N ALA A 90 -4.14 5.69 2.59
CA ALA A 90 -5.31 6.28 1.94
C ALA A 90 -5.91 5.31 0.91
N ALA A 91 -5.06 4.72 0.07
CA ALA A 91 -5.49 3.73 -0.92
C ALA A 91 -6.13 2.49 -0.28
N LEU A 92 -5.55 1.96 0.81
CA LEU A 92 -6.15 0.85 1.55
C LEU A 92 -7.51 1.26 2.15
N LEU A 93 -7.57 2.39 2.84
CA LEU A 93 -8.78 2.89 3.48
C LEU A 93 -9.93 3.06 2.48
N GLN A 94 -9.64 3.63 1.31
CA GLN A 94 -10.61 3.78 0.22
C GLN A 94 -11.07 2.41 -0.32
N LEU A 95 -10.16 1.45 -0.49
CA LEU A 95 -10.49 0.08 -0.89
C LEU A 95 -11.44 -0.58 0.13
N LEU A 96 -11.11 -0.52 1.42
CA LEU A 96 -11.89 -1.08 2.50
C LEU A 96 -13.28 -0.43 2.58
N ALA A 97 -13.34 0.91 2.54
CA ALA A 97 -14.59 1.66 2.60
C ALA A 97 -15.51 1.35 1.40
N ARG A 98 -14.96 1.35 0.18
CA ARG A 98 -15.69 1.00 -1.05
C ARG A 98 -16.28 -0.40 -1.02
N ARG A 99 -15.57 -1.35 -0.42
CA ARG A 99 -16.02 -2.73 -0.26
C ARG A 99 -16.80 -2.96 1.04
N ARG A 100 -17.01 -1.92 1.85
CA ARG A 100 -17.65 -1.96 3.18
C ARG A 100 -17.07 -3.06 4.08
N ALA A 101 -15.76 -3.26 3.99
CA ALA A 101 -15.08 -4.32 4.72
C ALA A 101 -14.97 -3.99 6.21
N PRO A 102 -15.13 -4.98 7.11
CA PRO A 102 -14.89 -4.78 8.53
C PRO A 102 -13.39 -4.60 8.79
N ALA A 103 -13.01 -3.45 9.33
CA ALA A 103 -11.64 -3.12 9.71
C ALA A 103 -11.63 -2.08 10.83
N ASN A 104 -10.51 -1.93 11.53
CA ASN A 104 -10.32 -0.85 12.48
C ASN A 104 -9.91 0.44 11.76
N TYR A 105 -10.91 1.14 11.19
CA TYR A 105 -10.71 2.37 10.42
C TYR A 105 -10.00 3.45 11.24
N ASP A 106 -10.33 3.59 12.53
CA ASP A 106 -9.66 4.55 13.42
C ASP A 106 -8.16 4.29 13.52
N LYS A 107 -7.75 3.03 13.75
CA LYS A 107 -6.33 2.67 13.79
C LYS A 107 -5.62 3.02 12.48
N LEU A 108 -6.24 2.71 11.34
CA LEU A 108 -5.67 2.99 10.03
C LEU A 108 -5.57 4.50 9.74
N VAL A 109 -6.59 5.28 10.11
CA VAL A 109 -6.59 6.74 9.96
C VAL A 109 -5.54 7.38 10.87
N LEU A 110 -5.45 6.96 12.14
CA LEU A 110 -4.42 7.46 13.06
C LEU A 110 -3.01 7.15 12.53
N SER A 111 -2.80 5.93 12.00
CA SER A 111 -1.52 5.53 11.40
C SER A 111 -1.19 6.37 10.16
N MET A 112 -2.17 6.60 9.28
CA MET A 112 -2.03 7.45 8.10
C MET A 112 -1.57 8.86 8.46
N ILE A 113 -2.30 9.53 9.36
CA ILE A 113 -2.00 10.92 9.76
C ILE A 113 -0.63 10.98 10.48
N SER A 114 -0.27 9.94 11.24
CA SER A 114 1.04 9.87 11.90
C SER A 114 2.22 9.74 10.93
N CYS A 115 1.98 9.22 9.72
CA CYS A 115 2.97 9.15 8.65
C CYS A 115 3.02 10.41 7.78
N SER A 116 2.09 11.36 7.95
CA SER A 116 2.03 12.58 7.13
C SER A 116 3.15 13.55 7.52
N GLY A 117 4.15 13.69 6.64
CA GLY A 117 5.32 14.55 6.84
C GLY A 117 5.28 15.85 6.04
N THR A 118 4.34 15.95 5.09
CA THR A 118 4.20 17.06 4.14
C THR A 118 2.75 17.56 4.07
N ALA A 119 2.54 18.74 3.48
CA ALA A 119 1.20 19.27 3.23
C ALA A 119 0.41 18.36 2.28
N GLU A 120 1.07 17.79 1.27
CA GLU A 120 0.51 16.82 0.32
C GLU A 120 0.04 15.55 1.03
N ASP A 121 0.83 15.02 1.97
CA ASP A 121 0.43 13.85 2.76
C ASP A 121 -0.82 14.13 3.62
N VAL A 122 -0.93 15.35 4.17
CA VAL A 122 -2.10 15.75 4.96
C VAL A 122 -3.33 15.92 4.07
N ARG A 123 -3.17 16.50 2.88
CA ARG A 123 -4.25 16.62 1.90
C ARG A 123 -4.79 15.25 1.48
N GLU A 124 -3.90 14.33 1.14
CA GLU A 124 -4.25 12.94 0.81
C GLU A 124 -5.00 12.26 1.98
N ALA A 125 -4.53 12.47 3.21
CA ALA A 125 -5.18 11.94 4.41
C ALA A 125 -6.60 12.50 4.61
N VAL A 126 -6.79 13.81 4.44
CA VAL A 126 -8.09 14.46 4.56
C VAL A 126 -9.05 13.99 3.46
N ASP A 127 -8.57 13.91 2.22
CA ASP A 127 -9.36 13.41 1.08
C ASP A 127 -9.82 11.97 1.31
N ALA A 128 -8.95 11.11 1.85
CA ALA A 128 -9.30 9.75 2.25
C ALA A 128 -10.35 9.72 3.37
N ILE A 129 -10.20 10.52 4.43
CA ILE A 129 -11.19 10.63 5.51
C ILE A 129 -12.56 11.06 4.98
N GLN A 130 -12.59 12.06 4.12
CA GLN A 130 -13.84 12.52 3.49
C GLN A 130 -14.45 11.43 2.60
N ALA A 131 -13.64 10.70 1.83
CA ALA A 131 -14.11 9.59 0.99
C ALA A 131 -14.73 8.45 1.83
N ILE A 132 -14.10 8.08 2.96
CA ILE A 132 -14.66 7.08 3.89
C ILE A 132 -16.03 7.53 4.40
N ARG A 133 -16.17 8.80 4.79
CA ARG A 133 -17.45 9.34 5.27
C ARG A 133 -18.54 9.30 4.21
N ARG A 134 -18.22 9.65 2.96
CA ARG A 134 -19.16 9.62 1.82
C ARG A 134 -19.65 8.20 1.52
N VAL A 135 -18.76 7.21 1.57
CA VAL A 135 -19.07 5.82 1.19
C VAL A 135 -19.64 5.00 2.35
N GLY A 136 -19.11 5.21 3.56
CA GLY A 136 -19.40 4.42 4.75
C GLY A 136 -20.69 4.78 5.49
N GLY A 137 -21.26 5.95 5.21
CA GLY A 137 -22.45 6.46 5.86
C GLY A 137 -22.35 6.40 7.39
N LYS A 138 -23.48 6.18 8.07
CA LYS A 138 -23.56 6.12 9.54
C LYS A 138 -22.83 4.91 10.16
N ARG A 139 -22.34 3.95 9.37
CA ARG A 139 -21.68 2.74 9.88
C ARG A 139 -20.17 2.90 10.05
N LEU A 140 -19.54 3.81 9.31
CA LEU A 140 -18.12 4.12 9.42
C LEU A 140 -17.92 5.49 10.09
N VAL A 141 -18.30 5.56 11.37
CA VAL A 141 -18.07 6.75 12.20
C VAL A 141 -16.66 6.65 12.78
N LEU A 142 -15.78 7.56 12.35
CA LEU A 142 -14.46 7.72 12.96
C LEU A 142 -14.58 8.39 14.32
N SER A 143 -13.72 8.03 15.28
CA SER A 143 -13.73 8.69 16.59
C SER A 143 -13.32 10.17 16.51
N PRO A 144 -13.74 11.01 17.48
CA PRO A 144 -13.28 12.40 17.60
C PRO A 144 -11.75 12.55 17.58
N LYS A 145 -11.01 11.52 18.04
CA LYS A 145 -9.55 11.50 18.02
C LYS A 145 -8.97 11.62 16.61
N CYS A 146 -9.57 10.95 15.63
CA CYS A 146 -9.15 11.03 14.23
C CYS A 146 -9.30 12.46 13.68
N TYR A 147 -10.43 13.12 13.98
CA TYR A 147 -10.67 14.50 13.55
C TYR A 147 -9.74 15.49 14.25
N ASN A 148 -9.54 15.36 15.56
CA ASN A 148 -8.61 16.22 16.30
C ASN A 148 -7.18 16.09 15.77
N LEU A 149 -6.74 14.88 15.43
CA LEU A 149 -5.41 14.66 14.86
C LEU A 149 -5.31 15.27 13.45
N ALA A 150 -6.33 15.10 12.61
CA ALA A 150 -6.36 15.72 11.28
C ALA A 150 -6.33 17.26 11.36
N LEU A 151 -7.09 17.86 12.27
CA LEU A 151 -7.10 19.31 12.50
C LEU A 151 -5.73 19.82 12.97
N ARG A 152 -5.06 19.11 13.88
CA ARG A 152 -3.69 19.45 14.31
C ARG A 152 -2.70 19.37 13.16
N SER A 153 -2.83 18.37 12.29
CA SER A 153 -1.99 18.26 11.09
C SER A 153 -2.27 19.37 10.08
N LEU A 154 -3.52 19.76 9.87
CA LEU A 154 -3.87 20.90 9.01
C LEU A 154 -3.25 22.21 9.51
N LEU A 155 -3.37 22.48 10.81
CA LEU A 155 -2.76 23.66 11.44
C LEU A 155 -1.23 23.65 11.34
N ARG A 156 -0.60 22.46 11.45
CA ARG A 156 0.86 22.34 11.35
C ARG A 156 1.42 22.74 9.98
N PHE A 157 0.63 22.60 8.92
CA PHE A 157 1.02 22.92 7.54
C PHE A 157 0.28 24.14 6.98
N ASP A 158 -0.33 24.97 7.83
CA ASP A 158 -1.09 26.16 7.45
C ASP A 158 -2.16 25.90 6.36
N MET A 159 -2.86 24.75 6.46
CA MET A 159 -3.88 24.32 5.49
C MET A 159 -5.33 24.49 6.00
N THR A 160 -5.58 25.47 6.87
CA THR A 160 -6.92 25.75 7.43
C THR A 160 -7.63 26.90 6.75
#